data_AF-A0A354Z667-F1
#
_entry.id   AF-A0A354Z667-F1
#
_cell.length_a   1.000
_cell.length_b   1.000
_cell.length_c   1.000
_cell.angle_alpha   90.00
_cell.angle_beta   90.00
_cell.angle_gamma   90.00
#
_symmetry.space_group_name_H-M   'P 1'
#
loop_
_entity.id
_entity.type
_entity.pdbx_description
1 polymer ?
#
loop_
_entity_poly.entity_id
_entity_poly.type
_entity_poly.pdbx_seq_one_letter_code
_entity_poly.pdbx_strand_id
1 'polypeptide(L)'
;MNESAKAARPVGVSIPVRQGIDVRLVATGLLIVMAIVFFGLKPWDDVHPAIGFVRAFAEAAMVGGLADWFAVTALFRHPMGLPIPHTAIVPRNKERIGNALAAFLLKNFLIPRLIARRMRHVDVAGAVGRFLAEPAEGGGRLKRGASRMIAEALGALDQDRLGGMVKTAIADRLRELNLGPLLGQALTAALAEGRHQPLLDGMVKWGSKTLDLNAQLIHQMVHDNSGSIVRLTGLDETISNRIVAGLQKLLADMAEQSDHPLRLRVEESLERLAYDLQHDKERQAQVARVR
;
A
#
# COMPACT_ATOMS: atom_id res chain seq x y z
N MET A 1 31.69 4.95 -23.42
CA MET A 1 31.86 3.48 -23.49
C MET A 1 30.85 2.84 -22.57
N ASN A 2 30.16 1.85 -23.15
CA ASN A 2 29.00 1.12 -22.68
C ASN A 2 29.37 0.16 -21.53
N GLU A 3 28.52 -0.04 -20.52
CA GLU A 3 28.20 -1.39 -20.04
C GLU A 3 27.02 -1.44 -19.04
N SER A 4 26.03 -2.25 -19.43
CA SER A 4 25.26 -3.17 -18.59
C SER A 4 24.16 -2.62 -17.67
N ALA A 5 23.08 -2.16 -18.30
CA ALA A 5 21.74 -2.15 -17.72
C ALA A 5 21.23 -3.60 -17.50
N LYS A 6 21.17 -4.03 -16.24
CA LYS A 6 20.74 -5.38 -15.84
C LYS A 6 19.21 -5.47 -15.88
N ALA A 7 18.68 -6.08 -16.94
CA ALA A 7 17.25 -6.30 -17.14
C ALA A 7 16.63 -7.16 -16.03
N ALA A 8 15.53 -6.68 -15.44
CA ALA A 8 14.71 -7.42 -14.49
C ALA A 8 14.03 -8.62 -15.19
N ARG A 9 14.20 -9.82 -14.64
CA ARG A 9 13.55 -11.04 -15.16
C ARG A 9 12.08 -11.06 -14.69
N PRO A 10 11.09 -11.29 -15.57
CA PRO A 10 9.72 -11.49 -15.15
C PRO A 10 9.57 -12.84 -14.43
N VAL A 11 8.95 -12.82 -13.25
CA VAL A 11 8.58 -14.03 -12.49
C VAL A 11 7.35 -14.64 -13.16
N GLY A 12 7.57 -15.61 -14.05
CA GLY A 12 6.52 -16.42 -14.65
C GLY A 12 6.23 -17.66 -13.81
N VAL A 13 4.97 -17.90 -13.47
CA VAL A 13 4.51 -19.16 -12.88
C VAL A 13 4.58 -20.24 -13.97
N SER A 14 5.46 -21.23 -13.81
CA SER A 14 5.56 -22.37 -14.70
C SER A 14 4.49 -23.41 -14.34
N ILE A 15 3.42 -23.47 -15.13
CA ILE A 15 2.45 -24.57 -15.05
C ILE A 15 3.08 -25.79 -15.74
N PRO A 16 3.17 -26.96 -15.09
CA PRO A 16 3.68 -28.17 -15.72
C PRO A 16 2.70 -28.61 -16.81
N VAL A 17 3.06 -28.39 -18.07
CA VAL A 17 2.30 -28.89 -19.22
C VAL A 17 2.55 -30.39 -19.31
N ARG A 18 1.51 -31.20 -19.13
CA ARG A 18 1.53 -32.64 -19.37
C ARG A 18 2.07 -32.87 -20.79
N GLN A 19 3.13 -33.67 -20.93
CA GLN A 19 3.70 -34.07 -22.22
C GLN A 19 2.73 -35.02 -22.93
N GLY A 20 1.71 -34.45 -23.58
CA GLY A 20 0.93 -35.12 -24.60
C GLY A 20 1.63 -35.06 -25.96
N ILE A 21 1.11 -35.80 -26.94
CA ILE A 21 1.58 -35.79 -28.33
C ILE A 21 1.68 -34.35 -28.83
N ASP A 22 2.80 -33.98 -29.44
CA ASP A 22 2.95 -32.65 -30.04
C ASP A 22 2.01 -32.53 -31.25
N VAL A 23 0.87 -31.87 -31.01
CA VAL A 23 -0.19 -31.65 -32.00
C VAL A 23 0.35 -30.93 -33.24
N ARG A 24 1.38 -30.08 -33.08
CA ARG A 24 2.02 -29.40 -34.22
C ARG A 24 2.75 -30.38 -35.11
N LEU A 25 3.51 -31.32 -34.51
CA LEU A 25 4.23 -32.33 -35.26
C LEU A 25 3.27 -33.26 -36.02
N VAL A 26 2.16 -33.66 -35.39
CA VAL A 26 1.13 -34.48 -36.02
C VAL A 26 0.43 -33.73 -37.17
N ALA A 27 0.04 -32.47 -36.95
CA ALA A 27 -0.60 -31.66 -37.98
C ALA A 27 0.31 -31.41 -39.19
N THR A 28 1.59 -31.08 -38.95
CA THR A 28 2.58 -30.92 -40.03
C THR A 28 2.85 -32.24 -40.74
N GLY A 29 2.94 -33.35 -40.00
CA GLY A 29 3.11 -34.69 -40.58
C GLY A 29 1.94 -35.07 -41.48
N LEU A 30 0.71 -34.86 -41.03
CA LEU A 30 -0.50 -35.15 -41.82
C LEU A 30 -0.55 -34.29 -43.10
N LEU A 31 -0.17 -33.01 -43.02
CA LEU A 31 -0.11 -32.13 -44.19
C LEU A 31 0.91 -32.63 -45.22
N ILE A 32 2.09 -33.07 -44.77
CA ILE A 32 3.12 -33.65 -45.64
C ILE A 32 2.62 -34.96 -46.27
N VAL A 33 1.95 -35.82 -45.50
CA VAL A 33 1.37 -37.06 -46.02
C VAL A 33 0.34 -36.76 -47.12
N MET A 34 -0.57 -35.80 -46.91
CA MET A 34 -1.54 -35.40 -47.95
C MET A 34 -0.86 -34.83 -49.19
N ALA A 35 0.21 -34.04 -49.03
CA ALA A 35 1.00 -33.54 -50.16
C ALA A 35 1.65 -34.70 -50.95
N ILE A 36 2.25 -35.68 -50.26
CA ILE A 36 2.84 -36.86 -50.90
C ILE A 36 1.78 -37.66 -51.64
N VAL A 37 0.61 -37.89 -51.04
CA VAL A 37 -0.52 -38.60 -51.69
C VAL A 37 -0.99 -37.84 -52.93
N PHE A 38 -1.13 -36.53 -52.86
CA PHE A 38 -1.55 -35.70 -54.00
C PHE A 38 -0.55 -35.75 -55.16
N PHE A 39 0.74 -35.53 -54.90
CA PHE A 39 1.78 -35.55 -55.94
C PHE A 39 2.09 -36.97 -56.45
N GLY A 40 2.03 -37.97 -55.58
CA GLY A 40 2.31 -39.36 -55.91
C GLY A 40 1.22 -40.03 -56.75
N LEU A 41 -0.05 -39.63 -56.58
CA LEU A 41 -1.16 -40.14 -57.39
C LEU A 41 -1.35 -39.37 -58.71
N LYS A 42 -0.73 -38.20 -58.86
CA LYS A 42 -0.80 -37.36 -60.06
C LYS A 42 -0.49 -38.09 -61.38
N PRO A 43 0.51 -39.00 -61.47
CA PRO A 43 0.83 -39.68 -62.72
C PRO A 43 -0.12 -40.83 -63.08
N TRP A 44 -0.97 -41.29 -62.16
CA TRP A 44 -1.79 -42.51 -62.30
C TRP A 44 -3.29 -42.19 -62.42
N ASP A 45 -3.62 -40.94 -62.73
CA ASP A 45 -4.99 -40.45 -62.73
C ASP A 45 -5.88 -41.14 -63.78
N ASP A 46 -5.27 -41.57 -64.89
CA ASP A 46 -5.97 -42.20 -66.02
C ASP A 46 -6.27 -43.70 -65.82
N VAL A 47 -5.80 -44.30 -64.73
CA VAL A 47 -5.86 -45.76 -64.52
C VAL A 47 -7.19 -46.20 -63.89
N HIS A 48 -7.75 -45.44 -62.96
CA HIS A 48 -9.01 -45.81 -62.29
C HIS A 48 -9.73 -44.59 -61.69
N PRO A 49 -11.06 -44.43 -61.86
CA PRO A 49 -11.81 -43.27 -61.34
C PRO A 49 -11.69 -43.06 -59.81
N ALA A 50 -11.46 -44.13 -59.06
CA ALA A 50 -11.23 -44.08 -57.61
C ALA A 50 -9.98 -43.27 -57.21
N ILE A 51 -8.96 -43.24 -58.08
CA ILE A 51 -7.71 -42.49 -57.85
C ILE A 51 -7.99 -40.98 -57.87
N GLY A 52 -8.86 -40.54 -58.78
CA GLY A 52 -9.30 -39.15 -58.86
C GLY A 52 -9.99 -38.66 -57.58
N PHE A 53 -10.82 -39.49 -56.93
CA PHE A 53 -11.47 -39.15 -55.65
C PHE A 53 -10.47 -38.99 -54.51
N VAL A 54 -9.49 -39.90 -54.41
CA VAL A 54 -8.44 -39.82 -53.38
C VAL A 54 -7.56 -38.60 -53.59
N ARG A 55 -7.23 -38.27 -54.85
CA ARG A 55 -6.48 -37.07 -55.17
C ARG A 55 -7.24 -35.80 -54.81
N ALA A 56 -8.51 -35.69 -55.19
CA ALA A 56 -9.34 -34.53 -54.87
C ALA A 56 -9.48 -34.33 -53.35
N PHE A 57 -9.59 -35.43 -52.58
CA PHE A 57 -9.57 -35.37 -51.13
C PHE A 57 -8.23 -34.87 -50.59
N ALA A 58 -7.11 -35.39 -51.09
CA ALA A 58 -5.77 -34.96 -50.67
C ALA A 58 -5.49 -33.49 -51.04
N GLU A 59 -5.97 -33.03 -52.20
CA GLU A 59 -5.90 -31.64 -52.63
C GLU A 59 -6.67 -30.72 -51.69
N ALA A 60 -7.93 -31.06 -51.41
CA ALA A 60 -8.78 -30.29 -50.51
C ALA A 60 -8.21 -30.25 -49.09
N ALA A 61 -7.70 -31.37 -48.58
CA ALA A 61 -7.07 -31.46 -47.27
C ALA A 61 -5.78 -30.61 -47.19
N MET A 62 -4.94 -30.63 -48.23
CA MET A 62 -3.71 -29.85 -48.30
C MET A 62 -4.00 -28.34 -48.35
N VAL A 63 -4.90 -27.91 -49.24
CA VAL A 63 -5.29 -26.49 -49.38
C VAL A 63 -5.96 -26.00 -48.10
N GLY A 64 -6.85 -26.81 -47.51
CA GLY A 64 -7.50 -26.49 -46.24
C GLY A 64 -6.51 -26.31 -45.08
N GLY A 65 -5.51 -27.21 -44.97
CA GLY A 65 -4.47 -27.11 -43.95
C GLY A 65 -3.57 -25.88 -44.10
N LEU A 66 -3.22 -25.51 -45.34
CA LEU A 66 -2.48 -24.28 -45.63
C LEU A 66 -3.28 -23.02 -45.31
N ALA A 67 -4.59 -23.01 -45.61
CA ALA A 67 -5.47 -21.91 -45.31
C ALA A 67 -5.63 -21.68 -43.80
N ASP A 68 -5.81 -22.75 -43.02
CA ASP A 68 -5.89 -22.66 -41.56
C ASP A 68 -4.57 -22.14 -40.94
N TRP A 69 -3.42 -22.64 -41.41
CA TRP A 69 -2.11 -22.13 -41.01
C TRP A 69 -1.98 -20.62 -41.29
N PHE A 70 -2.41 -20.19 -42.46
CA PHE A 70 -2.40 -18.77 -42.83
C PHE A 70 -3.33 -17.94 -41.94
N ALA A 71 -4.54 -18.42 -41.65
CA ALA A 71 -5.53 -17.70 -40.84
C ALA A 71 -5.05 -17.48 -39.40
N VAL A 72 -4.53 -18.53 -38.74
CA VAL A 72 -3.99 -18.42 -37.38
C VAL A 72 -2.76 -17.51 -37.36
N THR A 73 -1.86 -17.65 -38.35
CA THR A 73 -0.67 -16.81 -38.45
C THR A 73 -1.08 -15.35 -38.66
N ALA A 74 -2.02 -15.07 -39.57
CA ALA A 74 -2.52 -13.73 -39.85
C ALA A 74 -3.29 -13.10 -38.68
N LEU A 75 -3.85 -13.89 -37.76
CA LEU A 75 -4.48 -13.35 -36.55
C LEU A 75 -3.43 -12.73 -35.60
N PHE A 76 -2.27 -13.37 -35.47
CA PHE A 76 -1.27 -13.03 -34.45
C PHE A 76 0.00 -12.37 -35.00
N ARG A 77 0.36 -12.59 -36.27
CA ARG A 77 1.63 -12.20 -36.90
C ARG A 77 1.42 -11.94 -38.39
N HIS A 78 2.49 -11.50 -39.05
CA HIS A 78 2.53 -11.36 -40.50
C HIS A 78 2.97 -12.70 -41.13
N PRO A 79 2.15 -13.31 -42.02
CA PRO A 79 2.52 -14.56 -42.68
C PRO A 79 3.79 -14.35 -43.53
N MET A 80 4.74 -15.28 -43.45
CA MET A 80 6.07 -15.19 -44.08
C MET A 80 6.90 -13.93 -43.75
N GLY A 81 6.55 -13.19 -42.70
CA GLY A 81 7.26 -11.97 -42.30
C GLY A 81 7.01 -10.74 -43.19
N LEU A 82 6.12 -10.84 -44.17
CA LEU A 82 5.80 -9.75 -45.09
C LEU A 82 4.63 -8.91 -44.55
N PRO A 83 4.74 -7.57 -44.51
CA PRO A 83 3.70 -6.68 -43.99
C PRO A 83 2.51 -6.57 -44.96
N ILE A 84 1.72 -7.65 -45.07
CA ILE A 84 0.51 -7.68 -45.89
C ILE A 84 -0.59 -6.87 -45.18
N PRO A 85 -1.25 -5.93 -45.87
CA PRO A 85 -2.36 -5.17 -45.29
C PRO A 85 -3.47 -6.10 -44.78
N HIS A 86 -4.10 -5.74 -43.67
CA HIS A 86 -5.17 -6.52 -43.00
C HIS A 86 -4.75 -7.86 -42.35
N THR A 87 -3.45 -8.10 -42.15
CA THR A 87 -2.94 -9.19 -41.28
C THR A 87 -2.49 -8.65 -39.92
N ALA A 88 -2.10 -9.52 -38.98
CA ALA A 88 -1.82 -9.21 -37.58
C ALA A 88 -2.95 -8.46 -36.86
N ILE A 89 -4.19 -8.95 -37.01
CA ILE A 89 -5.41 -8.28 -36.50
C ILE A 89 -5.36 -8.02 -34.99
N VAL A 90 -4.87 -8.99 -34.21
CA VAL A 90 -4.81 -8.88 -32.74
C VAL A 90 -3.76 -7.87 -32.28
N PRO A 91 -2.48 -7.93 -32.72
CA PRO A 91 -1.51 -6.89 -32.41
C PRO A 91 -1.98 -5.48 -32.80
N ARG A 92 -2.60 -5.33 -33.97
CA ARG A 92 -3.06 -4.04 -34.49
C ARG A 92 -4.21 -3.43 -33.69
N ASN A 93 -5.04 -4.24 -33.05
CA ASN A 93 -6.21 -3.79 -32.27
C ASN A 93 -6.05 -4.00 -30.75
N LYS A 94 -4.82 -4.23 -30.27
CA LYS A 94 -4.55 -4.59 -28.87
C LYS A 94 -5.15 -3.60 -27.87
N GLU A 95 -5.06 -2.30 -28.14
CA GLU A 95 -5.59 -1.25 -27.27
C GLU A 95 -7.12 -1.28 -27.19
N ARG A 96 -7.80 -1.38 -28.34
CA ARG A 96 -9.27 -1.49 -28.41
C ARG A 96 -9.78 -2.73 -27.67
N ILE A 97 -9.13 -3.87 -27.86
CA ILE A 97 -9.49 -5.13 -27.20
C ILE A 97 -9.23 -5.03 -25.69
N GLY A 98 -8.10 -4.45 -25.27
CA GLY A 98 -7.76 -4.22 -23.88
C GLY A 98 -8.79 -3.32 -23.16
N ASN A 99 -9.18 -2.21 -23.80
CA ASN A 99 -10.18 -1.30 -23.26
C ASN A 99 -11.56 -1.95 -23.14
N ALA A 100 -11.98 -2.73 -24.15
CA ALA A 100 -13.24 -3.48 -24.10
C ALA A 100 -13.25 -4.54 -22.99
N LEU A 101 -12.14 -5.28 -22.82
CA LEU A 101 -11.99 -6.25 -21.73
C LEU A 101 -11.99 -5.58 -20.35
N ALA A 102 -11.29 -4.46 -20.19
CA ALA A 102 -11.28 -3.70 -18.95
C ALA A 102 -12.68 -3.21 -18.57
N ALA A 103 -13.43 -2.66 -19.54
CA ALA A 103 -14.81 -2.23 -19.33
C ALA A 103 -15.74 -3.41 -18.99
N PHE A 104 -15.56 -4.56 -19.64
CA PHE A 104 -16.34 -5.77 -19.35
C PHE A 104 -16.06 -6.29 -17.93
N LEU A 105 -14.80 -6.36 -17.52
CA LEU A 105 -14.40 -6.77 -16.17
C LEU A 105 -14.93 -5.80 -15.12
N LEU A 106 -14.83 -4.49 -15.39
CA LEU A 106 -15.35 -3.46 -14.49
C LEU A 106 -16.86 -3.59 -14.29
N LYS A 107 -17.63 -3.81 -15.37
CA LYS A 107 -19.09 -3.90 -15.31
C LYS A 107 -19.59 -5.23 -14.71
N ASN A 108 -18.94 -6.36 -15.02
CA ASN A 108 -19.47 -7.69 -14.71
C ASN A 108 -18.82 -8.35 -13.49
N PHE A 109 -17.55 -8.04 -13.18
CA PHE A 109 -16.80 -8.70 -12.10
C PHE A 109 -16.45 -7.77 -10.93
N LEU A 110 -16.27 -6.47 -11.17
CA LEU A 110 -16.05 -5.49 -10.10
C LEU A 110 -17.37 -4.91 -9.57
N ILE A 111 -18.33 -5.77 -9.21
CA ILE A 111 -19.52 -5.30 -8.49
C ILE A 111 -19.05 -4.95 -7.06
N PRO A 112 -19.06 -3.66 -6.65
CA PRO A 112 -18.50 -3.25 -5.34
C PRO A 112 -19.12 -4.00 -4.17
N ARG A 113 -20.38 -4.45 -4.31
CA ARG A 113 -21.10 -5.25 -3.32
C ARG A 113 -20.50 -6.64 -3.10
N LEU A 114 -20.00 -7.31 -4.15
CA LEU A 114 -19.38 -8.64 -4.03
C LEU A 114 -17.99 -8.55 -3.39
N ILE A 115 -17.22 -7.52 -3.77
CA ILE A 115 -15.91 -7.23 -3.19
C ILE A 115 -16.05 -6.84 -1.72
N ALA A 116 -16.98 -5.94 -1.38
CA ALA A 116 -17.24 -5.53 0.01
C ALA A 116 -17.62 -6.73 0.90
N ARG A 117 -18.41 -7.68 0.40
CA ARG A 117 -18.78 -8.90 1.15
C ARG A 117 -17.57 -9.82 1.40
N ARG A 118 -16.63 -9.90 0.45
CA ARG A 118 -15.39 -10.68 0.62
C ARG A 118 -14.38 -9.96 1.52
N MET A 119 -14.30 -8.63 1.44
CA MET A 119 -13.42 -7.80 2.28
C MET A 119 -13.85 -7.77 3.75
N ARG A 120 -15.14 -7.98 4.08
CA ARG A 120 -15.58 -8.09 5.49
C ARG A 120 -14.90 -9.18 6.30
N HIS A 121 -14.36 -10.21 5.64
CA HIS A 121 -13.65 -11.30 6.31
C HIS A 121 -12.13 -11.11 6.31
N VAL A 122 -11.62 -10.02 5.75
CA VAL A 122 -10.19 -9.70 5.73
C VAL A 122 -9.90 -8.75 6.87
N ASP A 123 -9.09 -9.19 7.83
CA ASP A 123 -8.59 -8.37 8.93
C ASP A 123 -7.49 -7.40 8.43
N VAL A 124 -7.91 -6.41 7.66
CA VAL A 124 -7.01 -5.36 7.14
C VAL A 124 -6.44 -4.54 8.30
N ALA A 125 -7.27 -4.24 9.30
CA ALA A 125 -6.88 -3.44 10.46
C ALA A 125 -5.80 -4.14 11.30
N GLY A 126 -5.95 -5.43 11.60
CA GLY A 126 -4.93 -6.19 12.33
C GLY A 126 -3.69 -6.50 11.49
N ALA A 127 -3.82 -6.63 10.17
CA ALA A 127 -2.64 -6.74 9.29
C ALA A 127 -1.80 -5.45 9.31
N VAL A 128 -2.45 -4.28 9.26
CA VAL A 128 -1.80 -2.98 9.41
C VAL A 128 -1.24 -2.81 10.83
N GLY A 129 -2.00 -3.20 11.86
CA GLY A 129 -1.57 -3.15 13.25
C GLY A 129 -0.30 -3.97 13.50
N ARG A 130 -0.23 -5.21 12.98
CA ARG A 130 0.98 -6.06 13.04
C ARG A 130 2.16 -5.42 12.31
N PHE A 131 1.94 -4.89 11.12
CA PHE A 131 2.97 -4.20 10.33
C PHE A 131 3.53 -2.95 11.02
N LEU A 132 2.69 -2.22 11.76
CA LEU A 132 3.09 -1.04 12.53
C LEU A 132 3.73 -1.37 13.88
N ALA A 133 3.30 -2.46 14.52
CA ALA A 133 3.84 -2.92 15.81
C ALA A 133 5.23 -3.57 15.70
N GLU A 134 5.63 -3.98 14.49
CA GLU A 134 6.91 -4.68 14.28
C GLU A 134 8.10 -3.69 14.27
N PRO A 135 9.10 -3.86 15.15
CA PRO A 135 10.26 -2.97 15.26
C PRO A 135 11.01 -2.81 13.92
N ALA A 136 11.56 -1.62 13.69
CA ALA A 136 12.17 -1.22 12.42
C ALA A 136 13.45 -2.00 12.03
N GLU A 137 13.92 -2.92 12.88
CA GLU A 137 15.26 -3.49 12.79
C GLU A 137 15.44 -4.57 11.71
N GLY A 138 14.37 -5.18 11.19
CA GLY A 138 14.49 -6.36 10.29
C GLY A 138 14.11 -6.17 8.81
N GLY A 139 13.47 -5.07 8.41
CA GLY A 139 12.69 -5.01 7.16
C GLY A 139 13.09 -3.94 6.14
N GLY A 140 14.37 -3.60 6.05
CA GLY A 140 14.84 -2.33 5.49
C GLY A 140 14.56 -2.01 4.00
N ARG A 141 14.05 -2.90 3.15
CA ARG A 141 13.74 -2.58 1.73
C ARG A 141 12.28 -2.77 1.36
N LEU A 142 11.65 -3.82 1.88
CA LEU A 142 10.23 -4.10 1.62
C LEU A 142 9.32 -3.15 2.41
N LYS A 143 9.68 -2.81 3.67
CA LYS A 143 8.94 -1.86 4.50
C LYS A 143 8.96 -0.45 3.92
N ARG A 144 10.12 0.00 3.39
CA ARG A 144 10.26 1.29 2.69
C ARG A 144 9.49 1.35 1.38
N GLY A 145 9.45 0.25 0.63
CA GLY A 145 8.64 0.14 -0.58
C GLY A 145 7.14 0.20 -0.27
N ALA A 146 6.70 -0.57 0.72
CA ALA A 146 5.31 -0.59 1.18
C ALA A 146 4.87 0.75 1.77
N SER A 147 5.70 1.40 2.59
CA SER A 147 5.37 2.71 3.16
C SER A 147 5.27 3.79 2.07
N ARG A 148 6.13 3.73 1.05
CA ARG A 148 6.08 4.66 -0.09
C ARG A 148 4.83 4.44 -0.93
N MET A 149 4.47 3.19 -1.22
CA MET A 149 3.23 2.87 -1.93
C MET A 149 1.98 3.27 -1.15
N ILE A 150 1.97 3.10 0.18
CA ILE A 150 0.88 3.55 1.04
C ILE A 150 0.80 5.08 1.04
N ALA A 151 1.93 5.77 1.16
CA ALA A 151 1.99 7.23 1.12
C ALA A 151 1.55 7.80 -0.25
N GLU A 152 1.94 7.13 -1.34
CA GLU A 152 1.59 7.50 -2.71
C GLU A 152 0.12 7.18 -3.02
N ALA A 153 -0.41 6.07 -2.51
CA ALA A 153 -1.83 5.76 -2.55
C ALA A 153 -2.65 6.77 -1.73
N LEU A 154 -2.19 7.14 -0.53
CA LEU A 154 -2.84 8.17 0.30
C LEU A 154 -2.75 9.56 -0.34
N GLY A 155 -1.67 9.87 -1.07
CA GLY A 155 -1.52 11.12 -1.81
C GLY A 155 -2.33 11.18 -3.10
N ALA A 156 -2.62 10.03 -3.74
CA ALA A 156 -3.48 9.94 -4.92
C ALA A 156 -4.98 9.96 -4.59
N LEU A 157 -5.32 9.78 -3.31
CA LEU A 157 -6.68 9.91 -2.79
C LEU A 157 -6.98 11.38 -2.54
N ASP A 158 -7.87 11.94 -3.36
CA ASP A 158 -8.29 13.34 -3.34
C ASP A 158 -8.69 13.80 -1.92
N GLN A 159 -7.88 14.66 -1.31
CA GLN A 159 -7.98 15.06 0.10
C GLN A 159 -9.36 15.66 0.45
N ASP A 160 -9.99 16.33 -0.51
CA ASP A 160 -11.25 17.05 -0.27
C ASP A 160 -12.48 16.13 -0.24
N ARG A 161 -12.48 15.03 -0.99
CA ARG A 161 -13.62 14.08 -1.00
C ARG A 161 -13.46 12.94 0.00
N LEU A 162 -12.25 12.41 0.12
CA LEU A 162 -11.99 11.31 1.05
C LEU A 162 -11.74 11.81 2.47
N GLY A 163 -11.15 12.99 2.65
CA GLY A 163 -10.95 13.57 3.98
C GLY A 163 -12.26 13.73 4.73
N GLY A 164 -13.29 14.28 4.07
CA GLY A 164 -14.63 14.43 4.65
C GLY A 164 -15.30 13.09 4.93
N MET A 165 -15.41 12.20 3.94
CA MET A 165 -16.13 10.92 4.11
C MET A 165 -15.44 9.96 5.08
N VAL A 166 -14.12 9.86 5.04
CA VAL A 166 -13.34 9.01 5.95
C VAL A 166 -13.37 9.59 7.36
N LYS A 167 -13.18 10.91 7.52
CA LYS A 167 -13.29 11.56 8.83
C LYS A 167 -14.68 11.38 9.41
N THR A 168 -15.74 11.53 8.62
CA THR A 168 -17.12 11.33 9.09
C THR A 168 -17.40 9.87 9.42
N ALA A 169 -17.03 8.92 8.57
CA ALA A 169 -17.23 7.48 8.85
C ALA A 169 -16.45 7.00 10.08
N ILE A 170 -15.22 7.49 10.27
CA ILE A 170 -14.41 7.23 11.46
C ILE A 170 -15.03 7.94 12.67
N ALA A 171 -15.40 9.21 12.56
CA ALA A 171 -16.03 9.95 13.65
C ALA A 171 -17.35 9.32 14.08
N ASP A 172 -18.19 8.88 13.16
CA ASP A 172 -19.48 8.24 13.46
C ASP A 172 -19.25 6.89 14.14
N ARG A 173 -18.28 6.08 13.66
CA ARG A 173 -17.98 4.81 14.33
C ARG A 173 -17.31 4.99 15.69
N LEU A 174 -16.54 6.07 15.86
CA LEU A 174 -15.94 6.46 17.14
C LEU A 174 -16.93 7.17 18.08
N ARG A 175 -18.08 7.66 17.59
CA ARG A 175 -19.19 8.20 18.40
C ARG A 175 -20.06 7.08 18.96
N GLU A 176 -20.23 6.00 18.22
CA GLU A 176 -20.95 4.81 18.66
C GLU A 176 -20.20 4.02 19.75
N LEU A 177 -18.88 4.21 19.84
CA LEU A 177 -18.04 3.61 20.88
C LEU A 177 -17.79 4.63 22.00
N ASN A 178 -18.12 4.27 23.25
CA ASN A 178 -17.68 5.06 24.39
C ASN A 178 -16.17 4.80 24.59
N LEU A 179 -15.34 5.64 23.97
CA LEU A 179 -13.88 5.48 24.00
C LEU A 179 -13.26 5.86 25.34
N GLY A 180 -13.97 6.60 26.20
CA GLY A 180 -13.44 7.01 27.49
C GLY A 180 -12.94 5.83 28.32
N PRO A 181 -13.80 4.81 28.59
CA PRO A 181 -13.38 3.60 29.30
C PRO A 181 -12.22 2.85 28.65
N LEU A 182 -12.23 2.73 27.31
CA LEU A 182 -11.16 2.02 26.59
C LEU A 182 -9.81 2.74 26.68
N LEU A 183 -9.82 4.06 26.56
CA LEU A 183 -8.62 4.90 26.71
C LEU A 183 -8.12 4.88 28.15
N GLY A 184 -9.03 4.92 29.13
CA GLY A 184 -8.66 4.80 30.54
C GLY A 184 -8.04 3.43 30.87
N GLN A 185 -8.60 2.32 30.37
CA GLN A 185 -8.02 0.99 30.54
C GLN A 185 -6.64 0.87 29.90
N ALA A 186 -6.47 1.40 28.68
CA ALA A 186 -5.18 1.42 28.00
C ALA A 186 -4.15 2.26 28.77
N LEU A 187 -4.56 3.40 29.32
CA LEU A 187 -3.70 4.25 30.14
C LEU A 187 -3.34 3.57 31.47
N THR A 188 -4.28 2.93 32.16
CA THR A 188 -4.01 2.13 33.36
C THR A 188 -3.02 1.02 33.09
N ALA A 189 -3.17 0.28 31.99
CA ALA A 189 -2.23 -0.78 31.60
C ALA A 189 -0.83 -0.21 31.30
N ALA A 190 -0.75 0.91 30.58
CA ALA A 190 0.51 1.56 30.27
C ALA A 190 1.24 2.07 31.53
N LEU A 191 0.51 2.59 32.52
CA LEU A 191 1.05 3.04 33.81
C LEU A 191 1.54 1.85 34.64
N ALA A 192 0.75 0.77 34.73
CA ALA A 192 1.09 -0.44 35.47
C ALA A 192 2.36 -1.13 34.94
N GLU A 193 2.57 -1.13 33.62
CA GLU A 193 3.75 -1.69 32.97
C GLU A 193 4.93 -0.69 32.89
N GLY A 194 4.79 0.53 33.41
CA GLY A 194 5.83 1.56 33.37
C GLY A 194 6.17 2.07 31.96
N ARG A 195 5.31 1.83 30.97
CA ARG A 195 5.54 2.20 29.56
C ARG A 195 5.49 3.71 29.31
N HIS A 196 4.97 4.48 30.26
CA HIS A 196 4.95 5.94 30.22
C HIS A 196 6.30 6.58 30.59
N GLN A 197 7.20 5.85 31.27
CA GLN A 197 8.49 6.40 31.71
C GLN A 197 9.34 7.00 30.57
N PRO A 198 9.54 6.31 29.43
CA PRO A 198 10.32 6.87 28.33
C PRO A 198 9.67 8.10 27.68
N LEU A 199 8.34 8.19 27.73
CA LEU A 199 7.61 9.36 27.24
C LEU A 199 7.83 10.55 28.17
N LEU A 200 7.74 10.35 29.49
CA LEU A 200 8.05 11.38 30.48
C LEU A 200 9.50 11.85 30.34
N ASP A 201 10.45 10.93 30.19
CA ASP A 201 11.87 11.27 29.96
C ASP A 201 12.05 12.11 28.69
N GLY A 202 11.35 11.74 27.62
CA GLY A 202 11.33 12.49 26.37
C GLY A 202 10.76 13.89 26.56
N MET A 203 9.68 14.05 27.31
CA MET A 203 9.05 15.33 27.62
C MET A 203 9.95 16.22 28.48
N VAL A 204 10.62 15.67 29.49
CA VAL A 204 11.57 16.41 30.34
C VAL A 204 12.76 16.88 29.51
N LYS A 205 13.36 16.01 28.69
CA LYS A 205 14.45 16.38 27.78
C LYS A 205 14.03 17.44 26.77
N TRP A 206 12.84 17.30 26.18
CA TRP A 206 12.28 18.29 25.27
C TRP A 206 12.03 19.63 25.97
N GLY A 207 11.51 19.60 27.20
CA GLY A 207 11.30 20.78 28.03
C GLY A 207 12.63 21.50 28.32
N SER A 208 13.66 20.76 28.73
CA SER A 208 15.00 21.31 29.00
C SER A 208 15.57 21.98 27.75
N LYS A 209 15.55 21.26 26.62
CA LYS A 209 16.06 21.80 25.35
C LYS A 209 15.28 23.03 24.87
N THR A 210 13.96 23.00 25.02
CA THR A 210 13.09 24.12 24.65
C THR A 210 13.38 25.33 25.51
N LEU A 211 13.59 25.13 26.82
CA LEU A 211 13.95 26.19 27.75
C LEU A 211 15.31 26.81 27.40
N ASP A 212 16.31 25.98 27.08
CA ASP A 212 17.65 26.43 26.69
C ASP A 212 17.62 27.26 25.39
N LEU A 213 16.89 26.79 24.38
CA LEU A 213 16.79 27.46 23.08
C LEU A 213 15.98 28.76 23.14
N ASN A 214 15.04 28.88 24.07
CA ASN A 214 14.11 30.01 24.17
C ASN A 214 14.36 30.87 25.41
N ALA A 215 15.50 30.71 26.09
CA ALA A 215 15.84 31.50 27.27
C ALA A 215 15.69 33.00 26.99
N GLN A 216 16.24 33.50 25.87
CA GLN A 216 16.13 34.92 25.48
C GLN A 216 14.67 35.38 25.30
N LEU A 217 13.79 34.52 24.80
CA LEU A 217 12.37 34.85 24.65
C LEU A 217 11.69 34.97 26.02
N ILE A 218 12.09 34.15 27.00
CA ILE A 218 11.63 34.27 28.39
C ILE A 218 12.13 35.57 29.02
N HIS A 219 13.40 35.94 28.78
CA HIS A 219 13.94 37.24 29.20
C HIS A 219 13.12 38.40 28.64
N GLN A 220 12.83 38.38 27.34
CA GLN A 220 12.01 39.41 26.68
C GLN A 220 10.59 39.45 27.26
N MET A 221 9.93 38.31 27.45
CA MET A 221 8.59 38.26 28.04
C MET A 221 8.57 38.80 29.47
N VAL A 222 9.57 38.47 30.31
CA VAL A 222 9.66 38.99 31.68
C VAL A 222 9.93 40.49 31.65
N HIS A 223 10.82 40.96 30.78
CA HIS A 223 11.08 42.39 30.58
C HIS A 223 9.79 43.13 30.19
N ASP A 224 9.09 42.64 29.16
CA ASP A 224 7.88 43.28 28.60
C ASP A 224 6.67 43.25 29.52
N ASN A 225 6.57 42.26 30.41
CA ASN A 225 5.51 42.20 31.42
C ASN A 225 5.90 42.83 32.77
N SER A 226 7.16 43.26 32.93
CA SER A 226 7.61 43.93 34.15
C SER A 226 7.15 45.38 34.20
N GLY A 227 6.64 45.81 35.37
CA GLY A 227 6.25 47.20 35.60
C GLY A 227 7.45 48.16 35.53
N SER A 228 7.20 49.44 35.23
CA SER A 228 8.24 50.44 34.95
C SER A 228 9.29 50.57 36.05
N ILE A 229 8.91 50.38 37.32
CA ILE A 229 9.80 50.43 38.50
C ILE A 229 10.80 49.26 38.51
N VAL A 230 10.37 48.07 38.07
CA VAL A 230 11.19 46.85 38.08
C VAL A 230 12.22 46.87 36.95
N ARG A 231 11.85 47.42 35.79
CA ARG A 231 12.79 47.62 34.67
C ARG A 231 13.88 48.64 34.99
N LEU A 232 13.50 49.74 35.65
CA LEU A 232 14.43 50.85 35.97
C LEU A 232 15.51 50.43 36.97
N THR A 233 15.25 49.39 37.76
CA THR A 233 16.15 48.83 38.77
C THR A 233 16.98 47.63 38.27
N GLY A 234 16.74 47.15 37.03
CA GLY A 234 17.39 45.96 36.47
C GLY A 234 17.02 44.64 37.17
N LEU A 235 15.96 44.65 37.97
CA LEU A 235 15.49 43.50 38.74
C LEU A 235 14.84 42.44 37.84
N ASP A 236 14.22 42.87 36.74
CA ASP A 236 13.63 42.02 35.70
C ASP A 236 14.62 41.01 35.12
N GLU A 237 15.82 41.44 34.79
CA GLU A 237 16.86 40.58 34.23
C GLU A 237 17.35 39.54 35.26
N THR A 238 17.53 39.98 36.51
CA THR A 238 17.95 39.09 37.61
C THR A 238 16.86 38.05 37.94
N ILE A 239 15.59 38.47 37.94
CA ILE A 239 14.44 37.60 38.18
C ILE A 239 14.33 36.58 37.06
N SER A 240 14.40 37.00 35.80
CA SER A 240 14.34 36.11 34.65
C SER A 240 15.46 35.06 34.68
N ASN A 241 16.71 35.49 34.90
CA ASN A 241 17.85 34.58 35.01
C ASN A 241 17.65 33.53 36.12
N ARG A 242 17.14 33.93 37.29
CA ARG A 242 16.85 33.00 38.40
C ARG A 242 15.70 32.05 38.09
N ILE A 243 14.67 32.50 37.39
CA ILE A 243 13.55 31.65 36.96
C ILE A 243 14.04 30.61 35.96
N VAL A 244 14.75 31.03 34.92
CA VAL A 244 15.29 30.13 33.89
C VAL A 244 16.24 29.12 34.53
N ALA A 245 17.19 29.56 35.35
CA ALA A 245 18.12 28.67 36.05
C ALA A 245 17.40 27.70 37.00
N GLY A 246 16.37 28.17 37.71
CA GLY A 246 15.56 27.32 38.59
C GLY A 246 14.78 26.25 37.83
N LEU A 247 14.18 26.60 36.69
CA LEU A 247 13.45 25.67 35.83
C LEU A 247 14.40 24.68 35.13
N GLN A 248 15.56 25.13 34.66
CA GLN A 248 16.60 24.26 34.11
C GLN A 248 17.06 23.23 35.16
N LYS A 249 17.34 23.69 36.39
CA LYS A 249 17.71 22.81 37.49
C LYS A 249 16.61 21.79 37.79
N LEU A 250 15.36 22.22 37.89
CA LEU A 250 14.22 21.35 38.13
C LEU A 250 14.08 20.26 37.05
N LEU A 251 14.23 20.63 35.78
CA LEU A 251 14.15 19.68 34.66
C LEU A 251 15.36 18.73 34.63
N ALA A 252 16.54 19.20 34.99
CA ALA A 252 17.74 18.37 35.13
C ALA A 252 17.57 17.36 36.29
N ASP A 253 17.12 17.82 37.45
CA ASP A 253 16.85 16.97 38.62
C ASP A 253 15.79 15.90 38.27
N MET A 254 14.73 16.26 37.53
CA MET A 254 13.74 15.32 37.00
C MET A 254 14.31 14.32 35.97
N ALA A 255 15.30 14.71 35.18
CA ALA A 255 15.91 13.82 34.19
C ALA A 255 16.86 12.81 34.84
N GLU A 256 17.51 13.19 35.95
CA GLU A 256 18.48 12.35 36.66
C GLU A 256 17.80 11.43 37.68
N GLN A 257 16.77 11.92 38.38
CA GLN A 257 16.07 11.18 39.44
C GLN A 257 14.73 10.66 38.94
N SER A 258 14.61 9.33 38.80
CA SER A 258 13.36 8.69 38.37
C SER A 258 12.24 8.83 39.41
N ASP A 259 12.57 9.00 40.68
CA ASP A 259 11.67 9.15 41.83
C ASP A 259 11.39 10.62 42.21
N HIS A 260 11.75 11.57 41.35
CA HIS A 260 11.56 13.00 41.61
C HIS A 260 10.08 13.33 41.95
N PRO A 261 9.78 14.16 42.99
CA PRO A 261 8.41 14.40 43.46
C PRO A 261 7.44 14.92 42.38
N LEU A 262 7.94 15.70 41.42
CA LEU A 262 7.12 16.16 40.29
C LEU A 262 6.79 15.05 39.29
N ARG A 263 7.69 14.08 39.08
CA ARG A 263 7.40 12.90 38.23
C ARG A 263 6.27 12.10 38.86
N LEU A 264 6.38 11.82 40.16
CA LEU A 264 5.34 11.11 40.91
C LEU A 264 3.99 11.84 40.87
N ARG A 265 3.97 13.18 40.99
CA ARG A 265 2.73 13.96 40.82
C ARG A 265 2.12 13.85 39.43
N VAL A 266 2.96 13.82 38.38
CA VAL A 266 2.48 13.64 37.01
C VAL A 266 1.87 12.24 36.87
N GLU A 267 2.51 11.21 37.40
CA GLU A 267 2.00 9.84 37.42
C GLU A 267 0.67 9.73 38.15
N GLU A 268 0.58 10.27 39.38
CA GLU A 268 -0.67 10.32 40.14
C GLU A 268 -1.79 11.03 39.37
N SER A 269 -1.45 12.11 38.65
CA SER A 269 -2.41 12.84 37.82
C SER A 269 -2.87 12.00 36.62
N LEU A 270 -1.97 11.22 36.01
CA LEU A 270 -2.29 10.29 34.91
C LEU A 270 -3.14 9.12 35.41
N GLU A 271 -2.88 8.60 36.61
CA GLU A 271 -3.69 7.56 37.25
C GLU A 271 -5.11 8.05 37.52
N ARG A 272 -5.24 9.26 38.11
CA ARG A 272 -6.54 9.91 38.32
C ARG A 272 -7.27 10.11 37.01
N LEU A 273 -6.57 10.59 35.97
CA LEU A 273 -7.17 10.74 34.64
C LEU A 273 -7.64 9.40 34.07
N ALA A 274 -6.85 8.34 34.19
CA ALA A 274 -7.22 7.00 33.74
C ALA A 274 -8.46 6.48 34.46
N TYR A 275 -8.56 6.73 35.77
CA TYR A 275 -9.72 6.39 36.59
C TYR A 275 -10.97 7.19 36.20
N ASP A 276 -10.83 8.50 36.07
CA ASP A 276 -11.91 9.42 35.67
C ASP A 276 -12.46 9.05 34.28
N LEU A 277 -11.58 8.72 33.32
CA LEU A 277 -11.98 8.29 31.99
C LEU A 277 -12.81 6.99 32.01
N GLN A 278 -12.62 6.13 33.00
CA GLN A 278 -13.36 4.87 33.15
C GLN A 278 -14.68 5.03 33.91
N HIS A 279 -14.71 5.86 34.94
CA HIS A 279 -15.83 5.89 35.90
C HIS A 279 -16.64 7.18 35.88
N ASP A 280 -16.08 8.30 35.42
CA ASP A 280 -16.76 9.60 35.39
C ASP A 280 -17.41 9.87 34.02
N LYS A 281 -18.74 9.86 33.99
CA LYS A 281 -19.54 10.12 32.79
C LYS A 281 -19.38 11.54 32.26
N GLU A 282 -19.12 12.54 33.11
CA GLU A 282 -18.95 13.92 32.69
C GLU A 282 -17.61 14.12 31.98
N ARG A 283 -16.53 13.53 32.52
CA ARG A 283 -15.21 13.49 31.87
C ARG A 283 -15.23 12.70 30.56
N GLN A 284 -15.93 11.57 30.51
CA GLN A 284 -16.16 10.82 29.26
C GLN A 284 -16.87 11.67 28.21
N ALA A 285 -17.91 12.42 28.61
CA ALA A 285 -18.61 13.33 27.73
C ALA A 285 -17.75 14.51 27.28
N GLN A 286 -16.87 15.03 28.13
CA GLN A 286 -15.93 16.09 27.78
C GLN A 286 -14.92 15.63 26.72
N VAL A 287 -14.34 14.42 26.88
CA VAL A 287 -13.45 13.84 25.86
C VAL A 287 -14.20 13.56 24.56
N ALA A 288 -15.48 13.18 24.63
CA ALA A 288 -16.32 13.03 23.44
C ALA A 288 -16.60 14.37 22.73
N ARG A 289 -16.53 15.51 23.44
CA ARG A 289 -16.79 16.87 22.93
C ARG A 289 -15.57 17.59 22.35
N VAL A 290 -14.35 17.24 22.76
CA VAL A 290 -13.10 17.88 22.28
C VAL A 290 -12.71 17.37 20.86
N ARG A 291 -13.70 17.02 20.02
CA ARG A 291 -13.51 16.31 18.74
C ARG A 291 -14.07 17.03 17.53
#